data_AF-A0A846AQS0-F1
#
_entry.id   AF-A0A846AQS0-F1
#
_cell.length_a   1.000
_cell.length_b   1.000
_cell.length_c   1.000
_cell.angle_alpha   90.00
_cell.angle_beta   90.00
_cell.angle_gamma   90.00
#
_symmetry.space_group_name_H-M   'P 1'
#
loop_
_entity.id
_entity.type
_entity.pdbx_description
1 polymer ?
#
loop_
_entity_poly.entity_id
_entity_poly.type
_entity_poly.pdbx_seq_one_letter_code
_entity_poly.pdbx_strand_id
1 'polypeptide(L)' 'MFFSSLSLVYGLHSLGLGTCCLNWSVKNKQDKQLKMTAGIPDYDLVIMMIAVGYLPEEFKVAQSP' A
#
# COMPACT_ATOMS: atom_id res chain seq x y z
N MET A 1 -16.94 -2.99 5.19
CA MET A 1 -16.87 -1.80 4.32
C MET A 1 -15.39 -1.51 4.04
N PHE A 2 -14.79 -2.16 3.03
CA PHE A 2 -13.35 -2.09 2.67
C PHE A 2 -13.14 -1.72 1.18
N PHE A 3 -14.08 -1.00 0.56
CA PHE A 3 -14.11 -0.79 -0.89
C PHE A 3 -13.16 0.31 -1.41
N SER A 4 -12.73 1.26 -0.58
CA SER A 4 -12.02 2.46 -1.06
C SER A 4 -10.62 2.19 -1.63
N SER A 5 -9.89 1.22 -1.06
CA SER A 5 -8.51 0.96 -1.44
C SER A 5 -8.40 0.36 -2.83
N LEU A 6 -9.34 -0.53 -3.21
CA LEU A 6 -9.33 -1.16 -4.52
C LEU A 6 -9.78 -0.18 -5.62
N SER A 7 -10.75 0.70 -5.32
CA SER A 7 -11.12 1.80 -6.23
C SER A 7 -9.96 2.74 -6.49
N LEU A 8 -9.16 3.07 -5.47
CA LEU A 8 -7.95 3.88 -5.62
C LEU A 8 -6.92 3.18 -6.52
N VAL A 9 -6.67 1.89 -6.27
CA VAL A 9 -5.77 1.07 -7.09
C VAL A 9 -6.20 1.05 -8.56
N TYR A 10 -7.49 0.84 -8.84
CA TYR A 10 -8.01 0.84 -10.20
C TYR A 10 -7.92 2.22 -10.86
N GLY A 11 -8.15 3.31 -10.11
CA GLY A 11 -7.96 4.67 -10.61
C GLY A 11 -6.51 4.94 -11.01
N LEU A 12 -5.55 4.54 -10.19
CA LEU A 12 -4.12 4.66 -10.49
C LEU A 12 -3.71 3.79 -11.69
N HIS A 13 -4.24 2.57 -11.77
CA HIS A 13 -4.00 1.69 -12.91
C HIS A 13 -4.52 2.29 -14.22
N SER A 14 -5.69 2.94 -14.19
CA SER A 14 -6.26 3.63 -15.35
C SER A 14 -5.39 4.80 -15.85
N LEU A 15 -4.51 5.34 -15.00
CA LEU A 15 -3.54 6.39 -15.34
C LEU A 15 -2.19 5.81 -15.82
N GLY A 16 -2.07 4.49 -15.95
CA GLY A 16 -0.83 3.82 -16.32
C GLY A 16 0.18 3.71 -15.18
N LEU A 17 -0.26 3.88 -13.92
CA LEU A 17 0.59 3.70 -12.75
C LEU A 17 0.49 2.27 -12.21
N GLY A 18 1.63 1.73 -11.80
CA GLY A 18 1.73 0.48 -11.06
C GLY A 18 1.47 0.73 -9.58
N THR A 19 0.75 -0.20 -8.94
CA THR A 19 0.49 -0.15 -7.49
C THR A 19 0.84 -1.48 -6.83
N CYS A 20 1.42 -1.44 -5.64
CA CYS A 20 1.69 -2.63 -4.82
C CYS A 20 1.07 -2.46 -3.43
N CYS A 21 0.08 -3.31 -3.11
CA CYS A 21 -0.55 -3.36 -1.80
C CYS A 21 0.30 -4.17 -0.83
N LEU A 22 0.79 -3.52 0.22
CA LEU A 22 1.65 -4.10 1.24
C LEU A 22 0.90 -4.16 2.57
N ASN A 23 0.68 -5.37 3.09
CA ASN A 23 0.02 -5.55 4.37
C ASN A 23 0.89 -5.01 5.52
N TRP A 24 0.32 -4.19 6.40
CA TRP A 24 1.07 -3.60 7.51
C TRP A 24 1.10 -4.54 8.74
N SER A 25 1.86 -5.62 8.63
CA SER A 25 2.03 -6.63 9.70
C SER A 25 3.27 -6.36 10.56
N VAL A 26 3.33 -5.21 11.21
CA VAL A 26 4.48 -4.81 12.04
C VAL A 26 4.18 -4.88 13.53
N LYS A 27 5.24 -4.82 14.36
CA LYS A 27 5.08 -4.74 15.82
C LYS A 27 4.55 -3.36 16.22
N ASN A 28 3.83 -3.29 17.35
CA ASN A 28 3.26 -2.05 17.90
C ASN A 28 4.28 -0.89 17.98
N LYS A 29 5.54 -1.17 18.34
CA LYS A 29 6.60 -0.15 18.36
C LYS A 29 6.83 0.52 17.00
N GLN A 30 6.85 -0.26 15.93
CA GLN A 30 7.03 0.24 14.56
C GLN A 30 5.77 0.96 14.05
N ASP A 31 4.59 0.43 14.38
CA ASP A 31 3.31 1.09 14.09
C ASP A 31 3.25 2.48 14.74
N LYS A 32 3.59 2.58 16.03
CA LYS A 32 3.61 3.85 16.75
C LYS A 32 4.62 4.84 16.16
N GLN A 33 5.81 4.37 15.78
CA GLN A 33 6.81 5.20 15.10
C GLN A 33 6.30 5.74 13.76
N LEU A 34 5.66 4.88 12.95
CA LEU A 34 5.05 5.31 11.69
C LEU A 34 3.97 6.35 11.95
N LYS A 35 3.06 6.09 12.91
CA LYS A 35 1.96 7.01 13.24
C LYS A 35 2.45 8.37 13.69
N MET A 36 3.43 8.42 14.60
CA MET A 36 4.05 9.68 15.04
C MET A 36 4.68 10.44 13.87
N THR A 37 5.35 9.73 12.95
CA THR A 37 6.03 10.36 11.81
C THR A 37 5.04 10.84 10.74
N ALA A 38 3.96 10.10 10.52
CA ALA A 38 2.92 10.42 9.54
C ALA A 38 1.80 11.31 10.08
N GLY A 39 1.84 11.69 11.37
CA GLY A 39 0.80 12.47 12.03
C GLY A 39 -0.53 11.73 12.18
N ILE A 40 -0.51 10.39 12.21
CA ILE A 40 -1.71 9.55 12.36
C ILE A 40 -2.08 9.47 13.84
N PRO A 41 -3.34 9.74 14.22
CA PRO A 41 -3.80 9.61 15.60
C PRO A 41 -3.73 8.17 16.13
N ASP A 42 -3.57 8.01 17.45
CA ASP A 42 -3.44 6.69 18.08
C ASP A 42 -4.71 5.81 17.96
N TYR A 43 -5.88 6.43 17.75
CA TYR A 43 -7.15 5.72 17.56
C TYR A 43 -7.33 5.12 16.16
N ASP A 44 -6.50 5.53 15.19
CA ASP A 44 -6.51 4.97 13.84
C ASP A 44 -5.57 3.76 13.76
N LEU A 45 -5.92 2.77 12.95
CA LEU A 45 -5.10 1.59 12.70
C LEU A 45 -4.60 1.60 11.26
N VAL A 46 -3.28 1.44 11.10
CA VAL A 46 -2.68 1.25 9.78
C VAL A 46 -2.87 -0.20 9.38
N ILE A 47 -3.68 -0.45 8.35
CA ILE A 47 -4.01 -1.80 7.88
C ILE A 47 -3.13 -2.19 6.70
N MET A 48 -2.87 -1.25 5.79
CA MET A 48 -2.19 -1.51 4.52
C MET A 48 -1.51 -0.24 4.02
N MET A 49 -0.37 -0.42 3.33
CA MET A 49 0.28 0.62 2.55
C MET A 49 0.12 0.32 1.05
N ILE A 50 0.05 1.36 0.22
CA ILE A 50 0.02 1.23 -1.24
C ILE A 50 1.24 1.96 -1.79
N ALA A 51 2.19 1.20 -2.34
CA ALA A 51 3.27 1.80 -3.12
C ALA A 51 2.74 2.14 -4.52
N VAL A 52 3.10 3.30 -5.05
CA VAL A 52 2.67 3.80 -6.37
C VAL A 52 3.92 4.23 -7.15
N GLY A 53 4.00 3.87 -8.42
CA GLY A 53 5.10 4.25 -9.28
C GLY A 53 4.84 3.97 -10.76
N TYR A 54 5.77 4.39 -11.61
CA TYR A 54 5.73 4.04 -13.03
C TYR A 54 6.09 2.57 -13.24
N LEU A 55 5.42 1.96 -14.20
CA LEU A 55 5.64 0.59 -14.61
C LEU A 55 6.94 0.52 -15.44
N PRO A 56 7.96 -0.27 -15.04
CA PRO A 56 9.10 -0.56 -15.91
C PRO A 56 8.65 -1.32 -17.17
N GLU A 57 9.43 -1.22 -18.25
CA GLU A 57 9.10 -1.93 -19.51
C GLU A 57 9.18 -3.46 -19.36
N GLU A 58 10.05 -3.95 -18.48
CA GLU A 58 10.20 -5.38 -18.19
C GLU A 58 9.94 -5.68 -16.71
N PHE A 59 9.17 -6.73 -16.45
CA PHE A 59 8.87 -7.23 -15.11
C PHE A 59 9.48 -8.61 -14.88
N LYS A 60 10.23 -8.75 -13.79
CA LYS A 60 10.51 -10.07 -13.22
C LYS A 60 9.33 -10.49 -12.37
N VAL A 61 8.42 -11.25 -12.97
CA VAL A 61 7.25 -11.80 -12.27
C VAL A 61 7.59 -13.16 -11.68
N ALA A 62 7.05 -13.45 -10.50
CA ALA A 62 7.11 -14.80 -9.95
C ALA A 62 6.26 -15.72 -10.83
N GLN A 63 6.87 -16.76 -11.38
CA GLN A 63 6.19 -17.82 -12.12
C GLN A 63 6.16 -19.07 -11.23
N SER A 64 4.96 -19.48 -10.80
CA SER A 64 4.75 -20.84 -10.29
C SER A 64 4.58 -21.80 -11.47
N PRO A 65 5.09 -23.03 -11.41
CA PRO A 65 4.81 -24.05 -12.43
C PRO A 65 3.32 -24.39 -12.51
#